data_AF-A0A2M9U732-F1
#
_entry.id   AF-A0A2M9U732-F1
#
_cell.length_a   1.000
_cell.length_b   1.000
_cell.length_c   1.000
_cell.angle_alpha   90.00
_cell.angle_beta   90.00
_cell.angle_gamma   90.00
#
_symmetry.space_group_name_H-M   'P 1'
#
loop_
_entity.id
_entity.type
_entity.pdbx_description
1 polymer ?
#
loop_
_entity_poly.entity_id
_entity_poly.type
_entity_poly.pdbx_seq_one_letter_code
_entity_poly.pdbx_strand_id
1 'polypeptide(L)'
;MKKNPMPKLKTFHLFFLFFFTVIYQVYSQDQGINFYQNILNEITAQKGTLTGKIYRDVNGNGTEDVGEPGIENVSVIFVDSNGNGQTVQSDANGNWTEEVIAGNTLILIDNTSLPSGALLTEGTEPSTINVISGGIVNAEKLGYAFVGDISGHVYYDVNGNGIQNGLEADMANVEIIIEDDYGNSQSIFTDANGDWSIQ
;
A
#
# COMPACT_ATOMS: atom_id res chain seq x y z
N MET A 1 -68.75 60.28 -29.60
CA MET A 1 -67.42 59.66 -29.42
C MET A 1 -67.58 58.15 -29.45
N LYS A 2 -67.09 57.47 -30.50
CA LYS A 2 -67.18 55.99 -30.63
C LYS A 2 -65.97 55.39 -29.89
N LYS A 3 -66.21 54.45 -28.96
CA LYS A 3 -65.15 53.68 -28.28
C LYS A 3 -64.58 52.66 -29.27
N ASN A 4 -63.27 52.70 -29.51
CA ASN A 4 -62.57 51.62 -30.21
C ASN A 4 -62.45 50.39 -29.29
N PRO A 5 -62.64 49.16 -29.81
CA PRO A 5 -62.43 47.95 -29.01
C PRO A 5 -60.93 47.67 -28.80
N MET A 6 -60.57 47.19 -27.60
CA MET A 6 -59.21 46.75 -27.26
C MET A 6 -58.78 45.53 -28.10
N PRO A 7 -57.50 45.43 -28.52
CA PRO A 7 -57.00 44.24 -29.20
C PRO A 7 -56.84 43.08 -28.22
N LYS A 8 -57.27 41.87 -28.63
CA LYS A 8 -57.05 40.64 -27.85
C LYS A 8 -55.57 40.25 -27.88
N LEU A 9 -55.00 40.04 -26.69
CA LEU A 9 -53.64 39.54 -26.51
C LEU A 9 -53.56 38.09 -27.03
N LYS A 10 -52.89 37.88 -28.17
CA LYS A 10 -52.41 36.56 -28.59
C LYS A 10 -50.89 36.61 -28.66
N THR A 11 -50.27 35.50 -28.23
CA THR A 11 -48.86 35.10 -28.37
C THR A 11 -47.93 35.47 -27.20
N PHE A 12 -48.01 34.69 -26.11
CA PHE A 12 -47.13 34.76 -24.93
C PHE A 12 -46.21 33.52 -24.83
N HIS A 13 -45.67 33.03 -25.95
CA HIS A 13 -44.85 31.79 -25.95
C HIS A 13 -43.49 31.91 -26.66
N LEU A 14 -43.16 33.04 -27.29
CA LEU A 14 -41.88 33.21 -27.99
C LEU A 14 -40.87 34.12 -27.27
N PHE A 15 -41.28 34.81 -26.20
CA PHE A 15 -40.43 35.72 -25.45
C PHE A 15 -39.61 35.02 -24.34
N PHE A 16 -40.00 33.80 -23.95
CA PHE A 16 -39.34 33.06 -22.86
C PHE A 16 -38.06 32.33 -23.30
N LEU A 17 -37.95 31.96 -24.58
CA LEU A 17 -36.77 31.26 -25.11
C LEU A 17 -35.61 32.22 -25.42
N PHE A 18 -35.90 33.46 -25.85
CA PHE A 18 -34.86 34.43 -26.21
C PHE A 18 -34.16 35.04 -24.99
N PHE A 19 -34.88 35.21 -23.86
CA PHE A 19 -34.27 35.63 -22.60
C PHE A 19 -33.42 34.53 -21.97
N PHE A 20 -33.78 33.25 -22.12
CA PHE A 20 -32.98 32.14 -21.58
C PHE A 20 -31.63 31.99 -22.29
N THR A 21 -31.56 32.20 -23.61
CA THR A 21 -30.28 32.13 -24.35
C THR A 21 -29.40 33.35 -24.08
N VAL A 22 -29.96 34.55 -23.98
CA VAL A 22 -29.18 35.77 -23.70
C VAL A 22 -28.65 35.80 -22.26
N ILE A 23 -29.41 35.30 -21.28
CA ILE A 23 -28.91 35.20 -19.89
C ILE A 23 -27.81 34.14 -19.79
N TYR A 24 -27.92 32.99 -20.50
CA TYR A 24 -26.86 31.97 -20.51
C TYR A 24 -25.55 32.48 -21.14
N GLN A 25 -25.62 33.26 -22.22
CA GLN A 25 -24.44 33.83 -22.88
C GLN A 25 -23.78 34.98 -22.09
N VAL A 26 -24.54 35.70 -21.27
CA VAL A 26 -24.04 36.81 -20.42
C VAL A 26 -23.51 36.31 -19.08
N TYR A 27 -24.09 35.24 -18.50
CA TYR A 27 -23.64 34.65 -17.24
C TYR A 27 -22.33 33.84 -17.38
N SER A 28 -22.04 33.35 -18.59
CA SER A 28 -20.84 32.54 -18.87
C SER A 28 -19.53 33.32 -18.90
N GLN A 29 -19.57 34.66 -18.91
CA GLN A 29 -18.36 35.47 -19.14
C GLN A 29 -17.72 36.06 -17.88
N ASP A 30 -18.40 36.17 -16.72
CA ASP A 30 -17.86 37.07 -15.69
C ASP A 30 -17.95 36.67 -14.21
N GLN A 31 -18.30 35.43 -13.82
CA GLN A 31 -18.01 34.84 -12.48
C GLN A 31 -18.66 33.45 -12.30
N GLY A 32 -19.63 33.05 -13.13
CA GLY A 32 -20.42 31.82 -12.94
C GLY A 32 -19.69 30.51 -13.26
N ILE A 33 -18.93 30.44 -14.35
CA ILE A 33 -18.26 29.19 -14.76
C ILE A 33 -17.24 28.74 -13.71
N ASN A 34 -16.43 29.66 -13.19
CA ASN A 34 -15.44 29.32 -12.17
C ASN A 34 -16.08 28.97 -10.83
N PHE A 35 -17.20 29.61 -10.46
CA PHE A 35 -17.93 29.27 -9.23
C PHE A 35 -18.55 27.87 -9.30
N TYR A 36 -19.24 27.54 -10.39
CA TYR A 36 -19.78 26.19 -10.58
C TYR A 36 -18.69 25.15 -10.73
N GLN A 37 -17.58 25.45 -11.40
CA GLN A 37 -16.46 24.50 -11.52
C GLN A 37 -15.76 24.30 -10.18
N ASN A 38 -15.58 25.34 -9.37
CA ASN A 38 -15.02 25.23 -8.02
C ASN A 38 -15.97 24.46 -7.10
N ILE A 39 -17.28 24.72 -7.15
CA ILE A 39 -18.27 23.93 -6.42
C ILE A 39 -18.33 22.49 -6.92
N LEU A 40 -18.20 22.22 -8.22
CA LEU A 40 -18.15 20.85 -8.75
C LEU A 40 -16.85 20.13 -8.35
N ASN A 41 -15.73 20.84 -8.27
CA ASN A 41 -14.47 20.31 -7.72
C ASN A 41 -14.54 20.09 -6.21
N GLU A 42 -15.32 20.89 -5.47
CA GLU A 42 -15.61 20.69 -4.05
C GLU A 42 -16.63 19.55 -3.82
N ILE A 43 -17.58 19.33 -4.74
CA ILE A 43 -18.60 18.27 -4.64
C ILE A 43 -18.08 16.92 -5.21
N THR A 44 -17.08 16.94 -6.08
CA THR A 44 -16.43 15.73 -6.62
C THR A 44 -15.12 15.53 -5.88
N ALA A 45 -15.09 14.64 -4.88
CA ALA A 45 -13.85 14.26 -4.21
C ALA A 45 -12.83 13.81 -5.27
N GLN A 46 -11.86 14.68 -5.53
CA GLN A 46 -10.85 14.49 -6.53
C GLN A 46 -9.86 13.47 -5.98
N LYS A 47 -9.77 12.30 -6.62
CA LYS A 47 -8.86 11.23 -6.20
C LYS A 47 -7.47 11.39 -6.80
N GLY A 48 -6.50 10.76 -6.17
CA GLY A 48 -5.18 10.48 -6.76
C GLY A 48 -4.78 9.04 -6.46
N THR A 49 -3.77 8.56 -7.16
CA THR A 49 -3.28 7.18 -7.03
C THR A 49 -2.02 7.17 -6.17
N LEU A 50 -2.01 6.30 -5.16
CA LEU A 50 -0.83 5.92 -4.40
C LEU A 50 -0.31 4.59 -4.92
N THR A 51 1.00 4.48 -5.05
CA THR A 51 1.69 3.23 -5.38
C THR A 51 2.82 3.02 -4.38
N GLY A 52 3.19 1.77 -4.10
CA GLY A 52 4.37 1.49 -3.29
C GLY A 52 4.80 0.04 -3.40
N LYS A 53 5.88 -0.29 -2.67
CA LYS A 53 6.49 -1.61 -2.68
C LYS A 53 6.92 -2.03 -1.28
N ILE A 54 6.69 -3.30 -0.96
CA ILE A 54 7.11 -3.97 0.25
C ILE A 54 7.97 -5.16 -0.15
N TYR A 55 9.22 -5.22 0.32
CA TYR A 55 10.17 -6.24 -0.11
C TYR A 55 10.96 -6.81 1.07
N ARG A 56 11.51 -8.01 0.86
CA ARG A 56 12.40 -8.67 1.81
C ARG A 56 13.81 -8.15 1.57
N ASP A 57 14.33 -7.39 2.52
CA ASP A 57 15.73 -6.97 2.56
C ASP A 57 16.56 -8.14 3.11
N VAL A 58 17.04 -8.98 2.21
CA VAL A 58 17.68 -10.26 2.51
C VAL A 58 19.02 -10.03 3.20
N ASN A 59 19.72 -8.96 2.84
CA ASN A 59 21.03 -8.66 3.39
C ASN A 59 21.00 -7.59 4.51
N GLY A 60 19.83 -7.02 4.78
CA GLY A 60 19.60 -6.07 5.87
C GLY A 60 20.27 -4.71 5.65
N ASN A 61 20.59 -4.34 4.41
CA ASN A 61 21.35 -3.11 4.12
C ASN A 61 20.48 -1.84 4.02
N GLY A 62 19.16 -1.98 4.09
CA GLY A 62 18.20 -0.89 4.02
C GLY A 62 17.99 -0.31 2.63
N THR A 63 18.27 -1.09 1.58
CA THR A 63 18.02 -0.73 0.18
C THR A 63 17.62 -1.94 -0.65
N GLU A 64 16.62 -1.80 -1.52
CA GLU A 64 16.25 -2.90 -2.42
C GLU A 64 17.37 -3.24 -3.44
N ASP A 65 17.94 -4.44 -3.32
CA ASP A 65 18.93 -5.01 -4.22
C ASP A 65 18.33 -5.93 -5.29
N VAL A 66 19.10 -6.19 -6.35
CA VAL A 66 18.69 -7.13 -7.41
C VAL A 66 18.56 -8.54 -6.84
N GLY A 67 17.38 -9.13 -7.02
CA GLY A 67 17.06 -10.48 -6.57
C GLY A 67 16.30 -10.53 -5.25
N GLU A 68 16.11 -9.39 -4.59
CA GLU A 68 15.31 -9.33 -3.37
C GLU A 68 13.81 -9.45 -3.68
N PRO A 69 13.11 -10.43 -3.08
CA PRO A 69 11.73 -10.69 -3.42
C PRO A 69 10.78 -9.68 -2.78
N GLY A 70 9.66 -9.42 -3.45
CA GLY A 70 8.53 -8.72 -2.83
C GLY A 70 7.87 -9.56 -1.74
N ILE A 71 7.19 -8.91 -0.80
CA ILE A 71 6.40 -9.60 0.23
C ILE A 71 4.92 -9.52 -0.17
N GLU A 72 4.34 -10.65 -0.53
CA GLU A 72 2.93 -10.78 -0.92
C GLU A 72 1.98 -10.73 0.29
N ASN A 73 0.73 -10.32 0.05
CA ASN A 73 -0.39 -10.39 1.01
C ASN A 73 -0.23 -9.53 2.27
N VAL A 74 0.69 -8.56 2.25
CA VAL A 74 0.83 -7.58 3.34
C VAL A 74 -0.29 -6.55 3.22
N SER A 75 -1.06 -6.40 4.30
CA SER A 75 -2.17 -5.46 4.37
C SER A 75 -1.66 -4.04 4.61
N VAL A 76 -1.91 -3.16 3.64
CA VAL A 76 -1.60 -1.72 3.67
C VAL A 76 -2.88 -0.96 3.94
N ILE A 77 -2.89 -0.16 5.00
CA ILE A 77 -4.02 0.61 5.49
C ILE A 77 -3.83 2.07 5.13
N PHE A 78 -4.85 2.68 4.52
CA PHE A 78 -4.88 4.10 4.17
C PHE A 78 -5.94 4.80 5.00
N VAL A 79 -5.62 5.98 5.54
CA VAL A 79 -6.59 6.91 6.12
C VAL A 79 -6.48 8.21 5.34
N ASP A 80 -7.49 8.48 4.50
CA ASP A 80 -7.49 9.64 3.61
C ASP A 80 -7.73 10.97 4.36
N SER A 81 -7.69 12.08 3.63
CA SER A 81 -7.87 13.43 4.16
C SER A 81 -9.25 13.69 4.79
N ASN A 82 -10.25 12.87 4.49
CA ASN A 82 -11.58 12.90 5.07
C ASN A 82 -11.76 11.90 6.23
N GLY A 83 -10.70 11.15 6.57
CA GLY A 83 -10.71 10.14 7.61
C GLY A 83 -11.30 8.79 7.17
N ASN A 84 -11.48 8.54 5.87
CA ASN A 84 -11.95 7.26 5.39
C ASN A 84 -10.80 6.24 5.39
N GLY A 85 -11.07 5.07 5.97
CA GLY A 85 -10.16 3.92 5.98
C GLY A 85 -10.32 3.04 4.74
N GLN A 86 -9.21 2.64 4.13
CA GLN A 86 -9.16 1.61 3.09
C GLN A 86 -8.02 0.63 3.38
N THR A 87 -8.11 -0.59 2.86
CA THR A 87 -7.06 -1.60 2.99
C THR A 87 -6.90 -2.36 1.69
N VAL A 88 -5.66 -2.49 1.23
CA VAL A 88 -5.27 -3.34 0.10
C VAL A 88 -4.19 -4.30 0.54
N GLN A 89 -3.96 -5.35 -0.27
CA GLN A 89 -2.85 -6.27 -0.07
C GLN A 89 -1.81 -6.06 -1.17
N SER A 90 -0.53 -6.23 -0.81
CA SER A 90 0.55 -6.30 -1.78
C SER A 90 0.42 -7.54 -2.68
N ASP A 91 0.80 -7.38 -3.94
CA ASP A 91 0.87 -8.47 -4.92
C ASP A 91 2.10 -9.37 -4.72
N ALA A 92 2.24 -10.41 -5.55
CA ALA A 92 3.37 -11.37 -5.48
C ALA A 92 4.75 -10.73 -5.68
N ASN A 93 4.82 -9.53 -6.26
CA ASN A 93 6.04 -8.75 -6.41
C ASN A 93 6.20 -7.68 -5.31
N GLY A 94 5.32 -7.71 -4.30
CA GLY A 94 5.31 -6.76 -3.19
C GLY A 94 4.72 -5.40 -3.53
N ASN A 95 4.18 -5.20 -4.73
CA ASN A 95 3.63 -3.92 -5.14
C ASN A 95 2.19 -3.77 -4.67
N TRP A 96 1.79 -2.55 -4.36
CA TRP A 96 0.39 -2.21 -4.08
C TRP A 96 0.02 -0.90 -4.77
N THR A 97 -1.28 -0.71 -4.99
CA THR A 97 -1.84 0.50 -5.61
C THR A 97 -3.21 0.77 -5.02
N GLU A 98 -3.49 2.02 -4.69
CA GLU A 98 -4.80 2.45 -4.18
C GLU A 98 -5.17 3.85 -4.67
N GLU A 99 -6.46 4.10 -4.89
CA GLU A 99 -7.00 5.42 -5.22
C GLU A 99 -7.69 6.06 -4.02
N VAL A 100 -7.05 7.06 -3.44
CA VAL A 100 -7.54 7.80 -2.26
C VAL A 100 -7.96 9.21 -2.63
N ILE A 101 -8.74 9.86 -1.75
CA ILE A 101 -9.09 11.27 -1.90
C ILE A 101 -7.81 12.12 -1.78
N ALA A 102 -7.66 13.11 -2.67
CA ALA A 102 -6.52 14.01 -2.65
C ALA A 102 -6.41 14.75 -1.29
N GLY A 103 -5.17 15.06 -0.91
CA GLY A 103 -4.80 15.60 0.39
C GLY A 103 -3.92 14.64 1.18
N ASN A 104 -3.65 15.00 2.43
CA ASN A 104 -2.81 14.19 3.32
C ASN A 104 -3.47 12.85 3.60
N THR A 105 -2.77 11.77 3.28
CA THR A 105 -3.17 10.38 3.54
C THR A 105 -2.13 9.73 4.45
N LEU A 106 -2.58 9.17 5.56
CA LEU A 106 -1.77 8.32 6.43
C LEU A 106 -1.74 6.91 5.87
N ILE A 107 -0.56 6.33 5.77
CA ILE A 107 -0.32 4.96 5.32
C ILE A 107 0.23 4.18 6.51
N LEU A 108 -0.33 2.99 6.75
CA LEU A 108 0.13 2.07 7.77
C LEU A 108 0.25 0.64 7.24
N ILE A 109 1.10 -0.17 7.84
CA ILE A 109 1.17 -1.61 7.64
C ILE A 109 0.51 -2.33 8.82
N ASP A 110 -0.37 -3.30 8.51
CA ASP A 110 -0.81 -4.26 9.52
C ASP A 110 0.31 -5.26 9.79
N ASN A 111 1.05 -5.06 10.89
CA ASN A 111 2.17 -5.93 11.26
C ASN A 111 1.77 -7.40 11.47
N THR A 112 0.48 -7.72 11.66
CA THR A 112 0.04 -9.13 11.75
C THR A 112 -0.02 -9.83 10.39
N SER A 113 0.02 -9.07 9.30
CA SER A 113 0.10 -9.58 7.93
C SER A 113 1.54 -9.73 7.41
N LEU A 114 2.53 -9.25 8.17
CA LEU A 114 3.95 -9.49 7.89
C LEU A 114 4.36 -10.89 8.38
N PRO A 115 5.34 -11.54 7.72
CA PRO A 115 5.93 -12.75 8.26
C PRO A 115 6.57 -12.48 9.65
N SER A 116 6.61 -13.51 10.49
CA SER A 116 7.17 -13.37 11.85
C SER A 116 8.65 -12.98 11.80
N GLY A 117 9.08 -12.15 12.75
CA GLY A 117 10.46 -11.66 12.81
C GLY A 117 10.78 -10.49 11.87
N ALA A 118 9.79 -9.90 11.21
CA ALA A 118 9.98 -8.73 10.36
C ALA A 118 10.53 -7.52 11.15
N LEU A 119 11.64 -6.98 10.66
CA LEU A 119 12.28 -5.75 11.13
C LEU A 119 12.40 -4.79 9.95
N LEU A 120 11.86 -3.58 10.10
CA LEU A 120 11.95 -2.55 9.06
C LEU A 120 13.41 -2.07 8.91
N THR A 121 13.93 -2.11 7.69
CA THR A 121 15.30 -1.70 7.34
C THR A 121 15.33 -0.57 6.31
N GLU A 122 14.34 -0.45 5.41
CA GLU A 122 14.17 0.69 4.49
C GLU A 122 12.80 1.35 4.71
N GLY A 123 12.77 2.68 4.65
CA GLY A 123 11.55 3.49 4.65
C GLY A 123 11.06 3.93 6.03
N THR A 124 9.92 4.62 6.04
CA THR A 124 9.27 5.13 7.25
C THR A 124 7.86 4.57 7.38
N GLU A 125 7.56 3.96 8.52
CA GLU A 125 6.26 3.34 8.80
C GLU A 125 5.81 3.65 10.24
N PRO A 126 4.66 4.33 10.45
CA PRO A 126 3.73 4.84 9.45
C PRO A 126 4.25 6.08 8.70
N SER A 127 3.71 6.34 7.52
CA SER A 127 4.05 7.52 6.70
C SER A 127 2.83 8.38 6.37
N THR A 128 3.05 9.66 6.06
CA THR A 128 1.99 10.56 5.58
C THR A 128 2.40 11.19 4.27
N ILE A 129 1.55 11.04 3.25
CA ILE A 129 1.81 11.52 1.90
C ILE A 129 0.71 12.50 1.50
N ASN A 130 1.09 13.63 0.89
CA ASN A 130 0.13 14.53 0.26
C ASN A 130 -0.21 14.05 -1.14
N VAL A 131 -1.41 13.52 -1.33
CA VAL A 131 -1.90 13.01 -2.61
C VAL A 131 -2.46 14.14 -3.46
N ILE A 132 -2.01 14.23 -4.70
CA ILE A 132 -2.42 15.28 -5.63
C ILE A 132 -3.55 14.74 -6.51
N SER A 133 -4.58 15.55 -6.76
CA SER A 133 -5.68 15.14 -7.65
C SER A 133 -5.18 14.76 -9.04
N GLY A 134 -5.64 13.60 -9.53
CA GLY A 134 -5.26 13.04 -10.82
C GLY A 134 -3.79 12.64 -10.92
N GLY A 135 -3.02 12.82 -9.84
CA GLY A 135 -1.62 12.48 -9.75
C GLY A 135 -1.43 11.01 -9.39
N ILE A 136 -0.27 10.49 -9.78
CA ILE A 136 0.27 9.23 -9.27
C ILE A 136 1.44 9.60 -8.37
N VAL A 137 1.37 9.20 -7.11
CA VAL A 137 2.41 9.46 -6.11
C VAL A 137 2.95 8.13 -5.63
N ASN A 138 4.26 7.92 -5.80
CA ASN A 138 4.94 6.77 -5.21
C ASN A 138 5.18 7.06 -3.73
N ALA A 139 4.68 6.17 -2.89
CA ALA A 139 5.18 6.01 -1.54
C ALA A 139 6.62 5.48 -1.56
N GLU A 140 7.31 5.68 -0.45
CA GLU A 140 8.61 5.06 -0.21
C GLU A 140 8.50 3.53 -0.28
N LYS A 141 9.62 2.86 -0.54
CA LYS A 141 9.70 1.42 -0.40
C LYS A 141 9.81 1.08 1.08
N LEU A 142 9.20 -0.03 1.48
CA LEU A 142 9.38 -0.60 2.81
C LEU A 142 10.18 -1.91 2.68
N GLY A 143 11.40 -1.89 3.19
CA GLY A 143 12.28 -3.05 3.25
C GLY A 143 12.19 -3.71 4.62
N TYR A 144 12.01 -5.03 4.66
CA TYR A 144 12.00 -5.79 5.89
C TYR A 144 13.06 -6.89 5.87
N ALA A 145 13.98 -6.84 6.83
CA ALA A 145 14.80 -7.99 7.19
C ALA A 145 13.98 -8.93 8.09
N PHE A 146 14.29 -10.22 8.07
CA PHE A 146 13.65 -11.21 8.93
C PHE A 146 14.70 -11.82 9.81
N VAL A 147 14.59 -11.54 11.10
CA VAL A 147 15.48 -12.10 12.11
C VAL A 147 14.70 -13.19 12.84
N GLY A 148 15.24 -14.40 12.81
CA GLY A 148 14.63 -15.56 13.44
C GLY A 148 15.73 -16.48 13.92
N ASP A 149 15.81 -16.68 15.23
CA ASP A 149 16.77 -17.62 15.79
C ASP A 149 16.31 -19.06 15.47
N ILE A 150 17.03 -19.73 14.56
CA ILE A 150 16.85 -21.18 14.35
C ILE A 150 18.07 -21.86 14.92
N SER A 151 17.85 -22.81 15.82
CA SER A 151 18.91 -23.60 16.44
C SER A 151 18.54 -25.07 16.51
N GLY A 152 19.56 -25.91 16.70
CA GLY A 152 19.38 -27.32 16.88
C GLY A 152 20.64 -28.01 17.38
N HIS A 153 20.53 -29.32 17.52
CA HIS A 153 21.57 -30.18 18.04
C HIS A 153 21.56 -31.51 17.26
N VAL A 154 22.74 -32.03 16.93
CA VAL A 154 22.92 -33.27 16.17
C VAL A 154 23.79 -34.24 16.94
N TYR A 155 23.31 -35.47 17.10
CA TYR A 155 23.98 -36.55 17.82
C TYR A 155 23.76 -37.91 17.14
N TYR A 156 24.61 -38.87 17.48
CA TYR A 156 24.44 -40.25 17.04
C TYR A 156 23.35 -40.96 17.85
N ASP A 157 22.19 -41.25 17.26
CA ASP A 157 21.18 -42.12 17.89
C ASP A 157 21.49 -43.60 17.60
N VAL A 158 22.32 -44.22 18.44
CA VAL A 158 22.81 -45.59 18.22
C VAL A 158 21.72 -46.63 18.46
N ASN A 159 20.74 -46.32 19.32
CA ASN A 159 19.72 -47.28 19.72
C ASN A 159 18.32 -46.98 19.13
N GLY A 160 18.15 -45.85 18.42
CA GLY A 160 16.96 -45.50 17.68
C GLY A 160 15.80 -44.98 18.53
N ASN A 161 16.07 -44.43 19.72
CA ASN A 161 15.04 -43.98 20.65
C ASN A 161 14.71 -42.48 20.56
N GLY A 162 15.45 -41.71 19.75
CA GLY A 162 15.27 -40.27 19.61
C GLY A 162 15.62 -39.43 20.84
N ILE A 163 16.39 -39.97 21.78
CA ILE A 163 16.87 -39.29 22.99
C ILE A 163 18.37 -39.54 23.16
N GLN A 164 19.15 -38.46 23.09
CA GLN A 164 20.57 -38.52 23.38
C GLN A 164 20.81 -38.99 24.82
N ASN A 165 21.56 -40.08 24.97
CA ASN A 165 22.00 -40.61 26.25
C ASN A 165 23.53 -40.68 26.34
N GLY A 166 24.07 -41.00 27.53
CA GLY A 166 25.51 -40.83 27.82
C GLY A 166 26.49 -41.70 27.01
N LEU A 167 26.02 -42.59 26.13
CA LEU A 167 26.87 -43.35 25.20
C LEU A 167 26.79 -42.82 23.75
N GLU A 168 25.97 -41.81 23.51
CA GLU A 168 25.69 -41.23 22.20
C GLU A 168 26.43 -39.90 22.05
N ALA A 169 27.46 -39.90 21.22
CA ALA A 169 28.31 -38.75 21.02
C ALA A 169 27.62 -37.68 20.17
N ASP A 170 28.02 -36.42 20.40
CA ASP A 170 27.67 -35.29 19.56
C ASP A 170 28.28 -35.43 18.16
N MET A 171 27.62 -34.84 17.16
CA MET A 171 28.08 -34.85 15.77
C MET A 171 28.58 -33.46 15.37
N ALA A 172 29.89 -33.24 15.51
CA ALA A 172 30.55 -32.03 15.04
C ALA A 172 30.78 -32.03 13.53
N ASN A 173 30.87 -30.83 12.93
CA ASN A 173 31.10 -30.62 11.50
C ASN A 173 30.05 -31.27 10.58
N VAL A 174 28.81 -31.38 11.03
CA VAL A 174 27.67 -31.73 10.17
C VAL A 174 27.18 -30.46 9.51
N GLU A 175 27.07 -30.47 8.18
CA GLU A 175 26.50 -29.36 7.42
C GLU A 175 24.98 -29.34 7.60
N ILE A 176 24.47 -28.24 8.13
CA ILE A 176 23.04 -27.93 8.22
C ILE A 176 22.72 -26.95 7.11
N ILE A 177 21.77 -27.33 6.26
CA ILE A 177 21.24 -26.48 5.18
C ILE A 177 19.87 -26.00 5.64
N ILE A 178 19.73 -24.67 5.77
CA ILE A 178 18.47 -24.01 6.06
C ILE A 178 17.99 -23.38 4.76
N GLU A 179 16.86 -23.84 4.26
CA GLU A 179 16.19 -23.30 3.08
C GLU A 179 14.92 -22.58 3.52
N ASP A 180 14.69 -21.35 3.06
CA ASP A 180 13.44 -20.65 3.28
C ASP A 180 12.36 -21.06 2.25
N ASP A 181 11.10 -20.67 2.48
CA ASP A 181 9.98 -20.99 1.59
C ASP A 181 10.11 -20.40 0.17
N TYR A 182 11.13 -19.55 -0.06
CA TYR A 182 11.45 -18.91 -1.33
C TYR A 182 12.66 -19.55 -2.04
N GLY A 183 13.24 -20.61 -1.46
CA GLY A 183 14.36 -21.35 -2.03
C GLY A 183 15.74 -20.72 -1.77
N ASN A 184 15.87 -19.75 -0.87
CA ASN A 184 17.17 -19.25 -0.44
C ASN A 184 17.78 -20.21 0.58
N SER A 185 19.07 -20.55 0.45
CA SER A 185 19.73 -21.47 1.36
C SER A 185 20.92 -20.83 2.10
N GLN A 186 21.03 -21.11 3.39
CA GLN A 186 22.23 -20.87 4.19
C GLN A 186 22.78 -22.19 4.72
N SER A 187 24.10 -22.26 4.89
CA SER A 187 24.78 -23.44 5.42
C SER A 187 25.61 -23.10 6.65
N ILE A 188 25.49 -23.91 7.70
CA ILE A 188 26.33 -23.82 8.91
C ILE A 188 26.80 -25.22 9.32
N PHE A 189 27.98 -25.32 9.91
CA PHE A 189 28.47 -26.57 10.48
C PHE A 189 28.18 -26.63 11.98
N THR A 190 27.75 -27.78 12.48
CA THR A 190 27.63 -28.02 13.92
C THR A 190 28.98 -27.88 14.62
N ASP A 191 28.96 -27.35 15.85
CA ASP A 191 30.14 -27.17 16.66
C ASP A 191 30.62 -28.48 17.32
N ALA A 192 31.62 -28.39 18.21
CA ALA A 192 32.18 -29.56 18.89
C ALA A 192 31.17 -30.31 19.79
N ASN A 193 30.10 -29.64 20.20
CA ASN A 193 29.01 -30.21 21.00
C ASN A 193 27.80 -30.58 20.12
N GLY A 194 27.93 -30.58 18.79
CA GLY A 194 26.83 -30.91 17.88
C GLY A 194 25.78 -29.81 17.77
N ASP A 195 25.99 -28.65 18.39
CA ASP A 195 25.05 -27.54 18.41
C ASP A 195 25.23 -26.65 17.18
N TRP A 196 24.14 -26.04 16.73
CA TRP A 196 24.15 -25.03 15.68
C TRP A 196 23.08 -23.97 15.95
N SER A 197 23.34 -22.74 15.50
CA SER A 197 22.38 -21.65 15.58
C SER A 197 22.63 -20.63 14.46
N ILE A 198 21.55 -20.12 13.88
CA ILE A 198 21.55 -19.00 12.94
C ILE A 198 20.58 -17.94 13.46
N GLN A 199 20.86 -16.69 13.13
CA GLN A 199 20.07 -15.52 13.50
C GLN A 199 19.55 -14.82 12.25
#